data_AF-A0A096CHG5-F1
#
_entry.id   AF-A0A096CHG5-F1
#
_cell.length_a   1.000
_cell.length_b   1.000
_cell.length_c   1.000
_cell.angle_alpha   90.00
_cell.angle_beta   90.00
_cell.angle_gamma   90.00
#
_symmetry.space_group_name_H-M   'P 1'
#
loop_
_entity.id
_entity.type
_entity.pdbx_description
1 polymer ?
#
loop_
_entity_poly.entity_id
_entity_poly.type
_entity_poly.pdbx_seq_one_letter_code
_entity_poly.pdbx_strand_id
1 'polypeptide(L)' 'PMSPLIGQAELERRTVVDCAPESGPAQAFRALASVLLDNRGGCIPEPMTDDGLEALCRKAAPL' A
#
# COMPACT_ATOMS: atom_id res chain seq x y z
N PRO A 1 3.01 5.50 1.20
CA PRO A 1 4.13 6.29 0.60
C PRO A 1 5.45 5.66 1.00
N MET A 2 6.47 5.70 0.12
CA MET A 2 7.81 5.27 0.49
C MET A 2 8.42 6.24 1.51
N SER A 3 9.00 5.72 2.59
CA SER A 3 9.58 6.54 3.64
C SER A 3 10.67 5.78 4.40
N PRO A 4 11.81 6.42 4.73
CA PRO A 4 12.86 5.79 5.53
C PRO A 4 12.41 5.45 6.96
N LEU A 5 11.35 6.10 7.47
CA LEU A 5 10.80 5.81 8.81
C LEU A 5 10.31 4.37 8.95
N ILE A 6 9.87 3.76 7.83
CA ILE A 6 9.43 2.36 7.82
C ILE A 6 10.64 1.46 8.07
N GLY A 7 11.72 1.63 7.30
CA GLY A 7 12.95 0.84 7.48
C GLY A 7 13.61 1.05 8.84
N GLN A 8 13.55 2.26 9.40
CA GLN A 8 14.02 2.52 10.76
C GLN A 8 13.21 1.75 11.82
N ALA A 9 11.88 1.75 11.72
CA ALA A 9 11.03 0.99 12.63
C ALA A 9 11.29 -0.53 12.52
N GLU A 10 11.52 -1.03 11.29
CA GLU A 10 11.87 -2.44 11.04
C GLU A 10 13.18 -2.85 11.72
N LEU A 11 14.22 -2.00 11.68
CA LEU A 11 15.49 -2.26 12.39
C LEU A 11 15.31 -2.35 13.90
N GLU A 12 14.35 -1.60 14.46
CA GLU A 12 13.96 -1.67 15.88
C GLU A 12 12.98 -2.81 16.19
N ARG A 13 12.58 -3.62 15.20
CA ARG A 13 11.55 -4.67 15.31
C ARG A 13 10.20 -4.14 15.80
N ARG A 14 9.85 -2.93 15.39
CA ARG A 14 8.61 -2.24 15.75
C ARG A 14 7.89 -1.77 14.49
N THR A 15 6.61 -1.45 14.60
CA THR A 15 5.88 -0.86 13.48
C THR A 15 6.09 0.65 13.43
N VAL A 16 5.94 1.27 12.25
CA VAL A 16 6.00 2.73 12.13
C VAL A 16 4.87 3.42 12.89
N VAL A 17 3.75 2.73 13.13
CA VAL A 17 2.63 3.21 13.96
C VAL A 17 3.05 3.32 15.42
N ASP A 18 3.94 2.44 15.90
CA ASP A 18 4.46 2.47 17.26
C ASP A 18 5.64 3.44 17.43
N CYS A 19 6.57 3.48 16.46
CA CYS A 19 7.77 4.31 16.53
C CYS A 19 7.51 5.79 16.23
N ALA A 20 6.62 6.07 15.27
CA ALA A 20 6.35 7.41 14.78
C ALA A 20 4.85 7.59 14.50
N PRO A 21 3.99 7.56 15.54
CA PRO A 21 2.53 7.51 15.39
C PRO A 21 1.95 8.69 14.61
N GLU A 22 2.57 9.87 14.67
CA GLU A 22 2.09 11.07 13.97
C GLU A 22 2.66 11.22 12.56
N SER A 23 3.51 10.29 12.11
CA SER A 23 4.16 10.36 10.81
C SER A 23 3.19 10.09 9.66
N GLY A 24 3.50 10.66 8.48
CA GLY A 24 2.73 10.41 7.25
C GLY A 24 2.56 8.91 6.91
N PRO A 25 3.61 8.06 6.99
CA PRO A 25 3.47 6.61 6.82
C PRO A 25 2.53 5.95 7.84
N ALA A 26 2.62 6.31 9.12
CA ALA A 26 1.73 5.77 10.15
C ALA A 26 0.26 6.13 9.88
N GLN A 27 -0.01 7.38 9.50
CA GLN A 27 -1.34 7.82 9.09
C GLN A 27 -1.83 7.05 7.84
N ALA A 28 -0.97 6.82 6.85
CA ALA A 28 -1.32 6.05 5.66
C ALA A 28 -1.69 4.59 5.99
N PHE A 29 -0.96 3.93 6.91
CA PHE A 29 -1.32 2.58 7.37
C PHE A 29 -2.64 2.56 8.13
N ARG A 30 -2.94 3.57 8.98
CA ARG A 30 -4.25 3.67 9.65
C ARG A 30 -5.39 3.89 8.68
N ALA A 31 -5.18 4.73 7.67
CA ALA A 31 -6.16 4.95 6.61
C ALA A 31 -6.44 3.64 5.84
N LEU A 32 -5.38 2.91 5.45
CA LEU A 32 -5.51 1.60 4.83
C LEU A 32 -6.28 0.61 5.73
N ALA A 33 -5.95 0.54 7.02
CA ALA A 33 -6.66 -0.33 7.97
C ALA A 33 -8.15 0.01 8.05
N SER A 34 -8.50 1.29 8.04
CA SER A 34 -9.90 1.73 8.04
C SER A 34 -10.63 1.26 6.77
N VAL A 35 -10.02 1.46 5.60
CA VAL A 35 -10.58 0.98 4.32
C VAL A 35 -10.80 -0.54 4.34
N LEU A 36 -9.86 -1.31 4.87
CA LEU A 36 -10.00 -2.77 4.96
C LEU A 36 -11.11 -3.20 5.92
N LEU A 37 -11.25 -2.53 7.06
CA LEU A 37 -12.29 -2.81 8.04
C LEU A 37 -13.69 -2.42 7.55
N ASP A 38 -13.79 -1.37 6.74
CA ASP A 38 -15.04 -0.88 6.16
C ASP A 38 -15.42 -1.59 4.86
N ASN A 39 -14.48 -2.24 4.19
CA ASN A 39 -14.76 -2.96 2.95
C ASN A 39 -15.77 -4.10 3.20
N ARG A 40 -16.82 -4.13 2.38
CA ARG A 40 -17.84 -5.20 2.36
C ARG A 40 -17.88 -5.93 1.02
N GLY A 41 -17.08 -5.50 0.05
CA GLY A 41 -17.02 -6.06 -1.29
C GLY A 41 -16.00 -7.19 -1.38
N GLY A 42 -16.40 -8.27 -2.06
CA GLY A 42 -15.51 -9.33 -2.50
C GLY A 42 -15.97 -9.84 -3.88
N CYS A 43 -15.04 -10.36 -4.67
CA CYS A 43 -15.33 -10.95 -5.98
C CYS A 43 -14.39 -12.14 -6.23
N ILE A 44 -14.75 -12.96 -7.22
CA ILE A 44 -13.81 -13.90 -7.83
C ILE A 44 -13.08 -13.13 -8.94
N PRO A 45 -11.76 -12.94 -8.86
CA PRO A 45 -11.04 -12.16 -9.86
C PRO A 45 -10.95 -12.94 -11.18
N GLU A 46 -11.08 -12.21 -12.29
CA GLU A 46 -10.78 -12.71 -13.63
C GLU A 46 -9.34 -12.32 -14.01
N PRO A 47 -8.46 -13.28 -14.35
CA PRO A 47 -7.10 -12.97 -14.78
C PRO A 47 -7.07 -12.07 -16.02
N MET A 48 -6.16 -11.11 -16.03
CA MET A 48 -5.90 -10.25 -17.20
C MET A 48 -5.11 -11.03 -18.27
N THR A 49 -5.32 -10.71 -19.54
CA THR A 49 -4.48 -11.21 -20.64
C THR A 49 -3.10 -10.53 -20.63
N ASP A 50 -2.10 -11.16 -21.25
CA ASP A 50 -0.76 -10.58 -21.39
C ASP A 50 -0.80 -9.22 -22.10
N ASP A 51 -1.53 -9.11 -23.21
CA ASP A 51 -1.72 -7.85 -23.94
C ASP A 51 -2.38 -6.77 -23.07
N GLY A 52 -3.36 -7.17 -22.24
CA GLY A 52 -4.03 -6.27 -21.31
C GLY A 52 -3.08 -5.75 -20.23
N LEU A 53 -2.22 -6.63 -19.71
CA LEU A 53 -1.22 -6.26 -18.72
C LEU A 53 -0.16 -5.33 -19.33
N GLU A 54 0.30 -5.63 -20.55
CA GLU A 54 1.29 -4.80 -21.25
C GLU A 54 0.74 -3.39 -21.50
N ALA A 55 -0.52 -3.28 -21.96
CA ALA A 55 -1.19 -2.00 -22.16
C ALA A 55 -1.33 -1.21 -20.85
N LEU A 56 -1.68 -1.87 -19.74
CA LEU A 56 -1.75 -1.24 -18.42
C LEU A 56 -0.38 -0.68 -17.99
N CYS A 57 0.69 -1.46 -18.16
CA CYS A 57 2.05 -1.04 -17.83
C CYS A 57 2.50 0.16 -18.68
N ARG A 58 2.23 0.14 -19.99
CA ARG A 58 2.54 1.28 -20.88
C ARG A 58 1.80 2.56 -20.47
N LYS A 59 0.54 2.44 -20.03
CA LYS A 59 -0.24 3.58 -19.52
C LYS A 59 0.29 4.14 -18.21
N ALA A 60 0.81 3.28 -17.33
CA ALA A 60 1.29 3.66 -16.00
C ALA A 60 2.74 4.19 -15.99
N ALA A 61 3.51 3.96 -17.05
CA ALA A 61 4.86 4.48 -17.18
C ALA A 61 4.84 6.03 -17.26
N PRO A 62 5.57 6.74 -16.39
CA PRO A 62 5.80 8.17 -16.58
C PRO A 62 6.64 8.36 -17.86
N LEU A 63 6.29 9.38 -18.67
CA LEU A 63 7.13 9.86 -19.78
C LEU A 63 8.51 10.31 -19.29
#